data_AF-A0A553FNI2-F1
#
_entry.id   AF-A0A553FNI2-F1
#
_cell.length_a   1.000
_cell.length_b   1.000
_cell.length_c   1.000
_cell.angle_alpha   90.00
_cell.angle_beta   90.00
_cell.angle_gamma   90.00
#
_symmetry.space_group_name_H-M   'P 1'
#
loop_
_entity.id
_entity.type
_entity.pdbx_description
1 polymer ?
#
loop_
_entity_poly.entity_id
_entity_poly.type
_entity_poly.pdbx_seq_one_letter_code
_entity_poly.pdbx_strand_id
1 'polypeptide(L)'
;MNVVRHSIIALLVFSMLSSSLMIPLVYLDFEIRRDYIAEVLCVKKDEPITVCGGQCFLNNQLEQARQQQESNDEKTTHRYTVDLYSYHDPLPAISNKSIPFSASFFTVNEELYLNLFVNRIFHPPQA
;
A
#
# COMPACT_ATOMS: atom_id res chain seq x y z
N MET A 1 -32.18 -19.74 20.20
CA MET A 1 -31.88 -18.47 19.52
C MET A 1 -30.39 -18.16 19.42
N ASN A 2 -29.58 -18.45 20.44
CA ASN A 2 -28.13 -18.19 20.41
C ASN A 2 -27.40 -18.98 19.33
N VAL A 3 -27.70 -20.26 19.11
CA VAL A 3 -27.05 -21.10 18.09
C VAL A 3 -27.20 -20.51 16.68
N VAL A 4 -28.42 -20.10 16.32
CA VAL A 4 -28.71 -19.47 15.02
C VAL A 4 -27.90 -18.17 14.84
N ARG A 5 -27.81 -17.34 15.89
CA ARG A 5 -26.99 -16.12 15.85
C ARG A 5 -25.51 -16.43 15.60
N HIS A 6 -24.95 -17.45 16.26
CA HIS A 6 -23.55 -17.85 16.05
C HIS A 6 -23.34 -18.44 14.66
N SER A 7 -24.30 -19.22 14.13
CA SER A 7 -24.24 -19.73 12.76
C SER A 7 -24.24 -18.62 11.72
N ILE A 8 -25.07 -17.58 11.90
CA ILE A 8 -25.10 -16.41 10.99
C ILE A 8 -23.77 -15.66 11.03
N ILE A 9 -23.21 -15.43 12.23
CA ILE A 9 -21.92 -14.76 12.39
C ILE A 9 -20.81 -15.58 11.71
N ALA A 10 -20.77 -16.90 11.92
CA ALA A 10 -19.78 -17.77 11.30
C ALA A 10 -19.85 -17.74 9.76
N LEU A 11 -21.07 -17.72 9.20
CA LEU A 11 -21.28 -17.66 7.76
C LEU A 11 -20.81 -16.32 7.17
N LEU A 12 -21.09 -15.20 7.85
CA LEU A 12 -20.60 -13.88 7.44
C LEU A 12 -19.07 -13.80 7.47
N VAL A 13 -18.43 -14.33 8.52
CA VAL A 13 -16.97 -14.36 8.62
C VAL A 13 -16.35 -15.23 7.51
N PHE A 14 -16.95 -16.40 7.24
CA PHE A 14 -16.48 -17.29 6.17
C PHE A 14 -16.56 -16.64 4.79
N SER A 15 -17.66 -15.92 4.51
CA SER A 15 -17.85 -15.19 3.25
C SER A 15 -16.83 -14.07 3.03
N MET A 16 -16.37 -13.43 4.11
CA MET A 16 -15.31 -12.41 4.01
C MET A 16 -13.94 -13.06 3.75
N LEU A 17 -13.67 -14.18 4.43
CA LEU A 17 -12.41 -14.92 4.27
C LEU A 17 -12.23 -15.48 2.86
N SER A 18 -13.30 -15.99 2.24
CA SER A 18 -13.20 -16.59 0.90
C SER A 18 -12.61 -15.64 -0.15
N SER A 19 -12.82 -14.32 0.00
CA SER A 19 -12.24 -13.32 -0.90
C SER A 19 -10.71 -13.23 -0.78
N SER A 20 -10.18 -13.44 0.43
CA SER A 20 -8.74 -13.33 0.73
C SER A 20 -7.96 -14.63 0.45
N LEU A 21 -8.62 -15.72 0.08
CA LEU A 21 -7.99 -17.04 -0.08
C LEU A 21 -7.34 -17.28 -1.45
N MET A 22 -7.53 -16.38 -2.43
CA MET A 22 -7.03 -16.58 -3.79
C MET A 22 -5.50 -16.71 -3.86
N ILE A 23 -4.75 -15.77 -3.28
CA ILE A 23 -3.28 -15.78 -3.29
C ILE A 23 -2.69 -16.99 -2.54
N PRO A 24 -3.09 -17.31 -1.30
CA PRO A 24 -2.53 -18.48 -0.60
C PRO A 24 -2.87 -19.79 -1.32
N LEU A 25 -4.00 -19.87 -2.04
CA LEU A 25 -4.34 -21.04 -2.84
C LEU A 25 -3.39 -21.21 -4.03
N VAL A 26 -2.98 -20.14 -4.70
CA VAL A 26 -1.97 -20.16 -5.77
C VAL A 26 -0.62 -20.67 -5.24
N TYR A 27 -0.21 -20.24 -4.04
CA TYR A 27 1.01 -20.74 -3.41
C TYR A 27 0.93 -22.24 -3.07
N LEU A 28 -0.19 -22.70 -2.52
CA LEU A 28 -0.39 -24.11 -2.19
C LEU A 28 -0.35 -24.99 -3.45
N ASP A 29 -1.05 -24.58 -4.50
CA ASP A 29 -1.07 -25.29 -5.78
C ASP A 29 0.32 -25.32 -6.44
N PHE A 30 1.07 -24.22 -6.34
CA PHE A 30 2.45 -24.16 -6.79
C PHE A 30 3.35 -25.13 -6.02
N GLU A 31 3.28 -25.17 -4.68
CA GLU A 31 4.15 -26.03 -3.88
C GLU A 31 3.87 -27.52 -4.13
N ILE A 32 2.59 -27.90 -4.27
CA ILE A 32 2.20 -29.29 -4.58
C ILE A 32 2.75 -29.74 -5.95
N ARG A 33 2.82 -28.84 -6.93
CA ARG A 33 3.23 -29.16 -8.31
C ARG A 33 4.60 -28.61 -8.70
N ARG A 34 5.39 -28.21 -7.71
CA ARG A 34 6.62 -27.45 -7.91
C ARG A 34 7.62 -28.16 -8.81
N ASP A 35 7.79 -29.47 -8.62
CA ASP A 35 8.73 -30.28 -9.41
C ASP A 35 8.32 -30.32 -10.89
N TYR A 36 7.03 -30.56 -11.17
CA TYR A 36 6.49 -30.54 -12.53
C TYR A 36 6.64 -29.16 -13.18
N ILE A 37 6.36 -28.09 -12.42
CA ILE A 37 6.48 -26.71 -12.91
C ILE A 37 7.95 -26.40 -13.26
N ALA A 38 8.89 -26.80 -12.41
CA ALA A 38 10.32 -26.60 -12.65
C ALA A 38 10.82 -27.39 -13.86
N GLU A 39 10.34 -28.62 -14.05
CA GLU A 39 10.78 -29.50 -15.13
C GLU A 39 10.18 -29.15 -16.50
N VAL A 40 8.90 -28.78 -16.54
CA VAL A 40 8.11 -28.68 -17.80
C VAL A 40 7.75 -27.24 -18.16
N LEU A 41 7.44 -26.39 -17.17
CA LEU A 41 6.90 -25.05 -17.39
C LEU A 41 7.93 -23.92 -17.23
N CYS A 42 9.18 -24.26 -16.91
CA CYS A 42 10.23 -23.27 -16.75
C CYS A 42 10.67 -22.66 -18.09
N VAL A 43 10.42 -21.36 -18.25
CA VAL A 43 10.77 -20.59 -19.47
C VAL A 43 12.26 -20.41 -19.71
N LYS A 44 13.11 -20.55 -18.68
CA LYS A 44 14.58 -20.36 -18.77
C LYS A 44 15.38 -21.65 -18.57
N LYS A 45 14.75 -22.81 -18.77
CA LYS A 45 15.38 -24.12 -18.56
C LYS A 45 16.66 -24.33 -19.40
N ASP A 46 16.72 -23.72 -20.59
CA ASP A 46 17.83 -23.91 -21.54
C ASP A 46 19.03 -22.97 -21.29
N GLU A 47 18.95 -22.08 -20.29
CA GLU A 47 20.05 -21.19 -19.95
C GLU A 47 21.11 -21.91 -19.05
N PRO A 48 22.41 -21.73 -19.33
CA PRO A 48 23.49 -22.58 -18.80
C PRO A 48 23.75 -22.49 -17.29
N ILE A 49 23.13 -21.54 -16.58
CA ILE A 49 23.32 -21.33 -15.13
C ILE A 49 21.98 -20.97 -14.46
N THR A 50 20.94 -21.77 -14.69
CA THR A 50 19.65 -21.56 -14.02
C THR A 50 19.36 -22.64 -12.99
N VAL A 51 19.34 -22.25 -11.71
CA VAL A 51 18.61 -23.02 -10.70
C VAL A 51 17.13 -22.69 -10.88
N CYS A 52 16.47 -23.32 -11.85
CA CYS A 52 15.06 -23.05 -12.09
C CYS A 52 14.18 -23.78 -11.07
N GLY A 53 13.68 -23.05 -10.07
CA GLY A 53 12.75 -23.56 -9.07
C GLY A 53 11.28 -23.28 -9.34
N GLY A 54 10.90 -22.95 -10.58
CA GLY A 54 9.52 -22.58 -10.95
C GLY A 54 9.11 -21.13 -10.62
N GLN A 55 10.01 -20.31 -10.08
CA GLN A 55 9.70 -18.94 -9.61
C GLN A 55 9.13 -18.01 -10.69
N CYS A 56 9.59 -18.14 -11.94
CA CYS A 56 9.09 -17.30 -13.04
C CYS A 56 7.60 -17.59 -13.33
N PHE A 57 7.20 -18.86 -13.24
CA PHE A 57 5.80 -19.27 -13.37
C PHE A 57 4.95 -18.79 -12.19
N LEU A 58 5.45 -18.95 -10.96
CA LEU A 58 4.78 -18.46 -9.76
C LEU A 58 4.52 -16.96 -9.82
N ASN A 59 5.53 -16.18 -10.21
CA ASN A 59 5.41 -14.73 -10.29
C ASN A 59 4.35 -14.29 -11.30
N ASN A 60 4.25 -14.98 -12.44
CA ASN A 60 3.22 -14.71 -13.45
C ASN A 60 1.81 -15.05 -12.92
N GLN A 61 1.63 -16.19 -12.27
CA GLN A 61 0.32 -16.52 -11.66
C GLN A 61 -0.10 -15.53 -10.57
N LEU A 62 0.85 -15.06 -9.75
CA LEU A 62 0.56 -14.06 -8.71
C LEU A 62 0.16 -12.71 -9.31
N GLU A 63 0.84 -12.29 -10.38
CA GLU A 63 0.52 -11.04 -11.08
C GLU A 63 -0.89 -11.11 -11.70
N GLN A 64 -1.24 -12.23 -12.35
CA GLN A 64 -2.59 -12.45 -12.89
C GLN A 64 -3.66 -12.43 -11.79
N ALA A 65 -3.40 -13.09 -10.66
CA ALA A 65 -4.32 -13.09 -9.52
C ALA A 65 -4.53 -11.68 -8.97
N ARG A 66 -3.46 -10.86 -8.91
CA ARG A 66 -3.52 -9.46 -8.45
C ARG A 66 -4.32 -8.59 -9.41
N GLN A 67 -4.06 -8.69 -10.72
CA GLN A 67 -4.78 -7.94 -11.74
C GLN A 67 -6.28 -8.26 -11.74
N GLN A 68 -6.65 -9.53 -11.52
CA GLN A 68 -8.06 -9.92 -11.41
C GLN A 68 -8.73 -9.37 -10.14
N GLN A 69 -7.96 -9.18 -9.06
CA GLN A 69 -8.46 -8.54 -7.85
C GLN A 69 -8.65 -7.03 -8.07
N GLU A 70 -7.66 -6.35 -8.66
CA GLU A 70 -7.71 -4.92 -8.99
C GLU A 70 -8.85 -4.58 -9.98
N SER A 71 -9.09 -5.42 -11.00
CA SER A 71 -10.17 -5.21 -11.97
C SER A 71 -11.58 -5.30 -11.34
N ASN A 72 -11.73 -5.98 -10.21
CA ASN A 72 -13.01 -6.03 -9.47
C ASN A 72 -13.18 -4.81 -8.56
N ASP A 73 -12.09 -4.25 -8.04
CA ASP A 73 -12.10 -3.05 -7.21
C ASP A 73 -12.33 -1.77 -8.04
N GLU A 74 -11.81 -1.70 -9.26
CA GLU A 74 -12.04 -0.55 -10.16
C GLU A 74 -13.52 -0.36 -10.52
N LYS A 75 -14.31 -1.45 -10.61
CA LYS A 75 -15.75 -1.38 -10.88
C LYS A 75 -16.57 -0.84 -9.70
N THR A 76 -15.97 -0.77 -8.51
CA THR A 76 -16.66 -0.38 -7.26
C THR A 76 -16.10 0.90 -6.63
N THR A 77 -15.12 1.54 -7.27
CA THR A 77 -14.51 2.77 -6.73
C THR A 77 -15.31 4.00 -7.18
N HIS A 78 -16.47 4.23 -6.57
CA HIS A 78 -17.01 5.59 -6.49
C HIS A 78 -16.09 6.40 -5.58
N ARG A 79 -15.15 7.14 -6.18
CA ARG A 79 -14.26 8.06 -5.46
C ARG A 79 -15.11 9.19 -4.86
N TYR A 80 -15.46 9.09 -3.58
CA TYR A 80 -15.96 10.24 -2.83
C TYR A 80 -14.78 11.17 -2.54
N THR A 81 -14.68 12.27 -3.29
CA THR A 81 -13.76 13.36 -2.97
C THR A 81 -14.41 14.21 -1.87
N VAL A 82 -13.79 14.25 -0.69
CA VAL A 82 -14.15 15.20 0.37
C VAL A 82 -13.33 16.47 0.11
N ASP A 83 -13.95 17.47 -0.49
CA ASP A 83 -13.30 18.78 -0.66
C ASP A 83 -13.30 19.51 0.69
N LEU A 84 -12.15 19.48 1.36
CA LEU A 84 -11.92 20.22 2.59
C LEU A 84 -11.61 21.68 2.25
N TYR A 85 -12.61 22.55 2.36
CA TYR A 85 -12.41 24.01 2.31
C TYR A 85 -11.70 24.47 3.58
N SER A 86 -10.39 24.72 3.49
CA SER A 86 -9.63 25.39 4.54
C SER A 86 -9.78 26.91 4.39
N TYR A 87 -10.49 27.52 5.32
CA TYR A 87 -10.57 28.98 5.44
C TYR A 87 -9.36 29.47 6.24
N HIS A 88 -8.41 30.13 5.56
CA HIS A 88 -7.35 30.88 6.22
C HIS A 88 -7.79 32.33 6.39
N ASP A 89 -8.03 32.76 7.63
CA ASP A 89 -8.12 34.18 7.93
C ASP A 89 -6.81 34.88 7.52
N PRO A 90 -6.87 36.01 6.81
CA PRO A 90 -5.67 36.79 6.52
C PRO A 90 -5.09 37.33 7.83
N LEU A 91 -3.86 36.91 8.14
CA LEU A 91 -3.09 37.41 9.28
C LEU A 91 -3.05 38.96 9.25
N PRO A 92 -3.35 39.65 10.35
CA PRO A 92 -3.28 41.11 10.38
C PRO A 92 -1.83 41.56 10.13
N ALA A 93 -1.68 42.56 9.27
CA ALA A 93 -0.41 43.11 8.86
C ALA A 93 0.45 43.50 10.09
N ILE A 94 1.68 42.98 10.12
CA ILE A 94 2.64 43.23 11.19
C ILE A 94 3.06 44.70 11.10
N SER A 95 2.53 45.54 11.99
CA SER A 95 3.02 46.90 12.17
C SER A 95 4.42 46.81 12.79
N ASN A 96 5.42 47.29 12.06
CA ASN A 96 6.83 47.39 12.42
C ASN A 96 7.06 48.35 13.60
N LYS A 97 6.70 47.92 14.81
CA LYS A 97 7.22 48.53 16.03
C LYS A 97 8.48 47.77 16.41
N SER A 98 9.63 48.45 16.31
CA SER A 98 10.94 47.91 16.68
C SER A 98 10.91 47.40 18.12
N ILE A 99 10.98 46.08 18.29
CA ILE A 99 11.05 45.43 19.60
C ILE A 99 12.53 45.43 20.01
N PRO A 100 12.90 45.97 21.19
CA PRO A 100 14.27 45.88 21.67
C PRO A 100 14.61 44.41 21.98
N PHE A 101 15.71 43.94 21.37
CA PHE A 101 16.24 42.60 21.53
C PHE A 101 16.56 42.32 23.01
N SER A 102 15.73 41.50 23.64
CA SER A 102 16.03 40.83 24.91
C SER A 102 15.98 39.33 24.64
N ALA A 103 17.11 38.67 24.86
CA ALA A 103 17.24 37.23 24.70
C ALA A 103 16.27 36.53 25.66
N SER A 104 15.19 35.98 25.10
CA SER A 104 14.31 35.09 25.81
C SER A 104 14.14 33.82 24.97
N PHE A 105 14.34 32.70 25.63
CA PHE A 105 14.45 31.35 25.09
C PHE A 105 13.36 31.04 24.05
N PHE A 106 13.77 30.69 22.83
CA PHE A 106 12.88 30.14 21.82
C PHE A 106 12.40 28.76 22.27
N THR A 107 11.15 28.67 22.74
CA THR A 107 10.42 27.40 22.69
C THR A 107 10.03 27.17 21.24
N VAL A 108 10.72 26.25 20.58
CA VAL A 108 10.44 25.90 19.19
C VAL A 108 9.12 25.12 19.18
N ASN A 109 8.07 25.73 18.64
CA ASN A 109 6.80 25.06 18.40
C ASN A 109 7.02 23.96 17.34
N GLU A 110 6.61 22.72 17.64
CA GLU A 110 6.74 21.54 16.78
C GLU A 110 6.16 21.75 15.36
N GLU A 111 5.14 22.59 15.21
CA GLU A 111 4.48 22.86 13.93
C GLU A 111 5.39 23.52 12.89
N LEU A 112 6.40 24.28 13.32
CA LEU A 112 7.34 24.92 12.38
C LEU A 112 8.37 23.93 11.80
N TYR A 113 8.64 22.84 12.53
CA TYR A 113 9.61 21.81 12.10
C TYR A 113 9.12 21.03 10.88
N LEU A 114 7.82 20.75 10.79
CA LEU A 114 7.25 20.00 9.66
C LEU A 114 7.36 20.79 8.35
N ASN A 115 7.10 22.11 8.39
CA ASN A 115 7.13 22.95 7.19
C ASN A 115 8.54 23.16 6.62
N LEU A 116 9.56 23.22 7.48
CA LEU A 116 10.96 23.31 7.03
C LEU A 116 11.48 21.98 6.45
N PHE A 117 10.97 20.85 6.94
CA PHE A 117 11.38 19.52 6.49
C PHE A 117 10.82 19.17 5.10
N VAL A 118 9.56 19.54 4.82
CA VAL A 118 8.92 19.24 3.51
C VAL A 118 9.62 19.97 2.36
N ASN A 119 10.16 21.18 2.59
CA ASN A 119 10.91 21.93 1.57
C ASN A 119 12.34 21.40 1.33
N ARG A 120 12.78 20.36 2.05
CA ARG A 120 14.13 19.80 1.98
C ARG A 120 14.11 18.32 1.59
N ILE A 121 13.16 17.90 0.76
CA ILE A 121 13.25 16.61 0.06
C ILE A 121 14.43 16.72 -0.91
N PHE A 122 15.53 16.06 -0.54
CA PHE A 122 16.78 15.97 -1.27
C PHE A 122 16.51 15.32 -2.64
N HIS A 123 16.87 15.99 -3.73
CA HIS A 123 16.84 15.40 -5.07
C HIS A 123 18.28 14.98 -5.44
N PRO A 124 18.48 13.80 -6.05
CA PRO A 124 19.80 13.38 -6.51
C PRO A 124 20.31 14.32 -7.62
N PRO A 125 21.65 14.50 -7.76
CA PRO A 125 22.21 15.30 -8.84
C PRO A 125 21.85 14.69 -10.19
N GLN A 126 21.32 15.51 -11.09
CA GLN A 126 21.08 15.11 -12.47
C GLN A 126 22.40 15.19 -13.23
N ALA A 127 22.79 14.07 -13.84
CA ALA A 127 23.93 13.98 -14.76
C ALA A 127 23.50 14.40 -16.17
#